data_AF-A0A2N0RY94-F1
#
_entry.id   AF-A0A2N0RY94-F1
#
_cell.length_a   1.000
_cell.length_b   1.000
_cell.length_c   1.000
_cell.angle_alpha   90.00
_cell.angle_beta   90.00
_cell.angle_gamma   90.00
#
_symmetry.space_group_name_H-M   'P 1'
#
loop_
_entity.id
_entity.type
_entity.pdbx_description
1 polymer ?
#
loop_
_entity_poly.entity_id
_entity_poly.type
_entity_poly.pdbx_seq_one_letter_code
_entity_poly.pdbx_strand_id
1 'polypeptide(L)'
;MTSLCEWIDMKIRDDDINYFDYDEFSNFEKVGEGAFGIVNKADWKSCGIKIALKIIEYNSVNQDNMNRFLKELRNLRKVNFHPNINRFLGITKGTPSMISSSISEYEKGLRDDLEEIIQNYLKRNKIGWIKTFDFNKVLERYESRSKEIFNYLINNPTLQYYELMLGVFYNRGFGVNKSINIAFEWYMRSSQQNDFNGYYEVGFYYYLGYTVERNYNERSLEYCQHAVNNGLNIALHFLASCYHQFNYNAQNNSIIAFELFKKSAENGFVPSQYELAECYKNGEGTQKNKIEALKWYKSYQENDGEINVSYPIKDIENELFIRSIP
;
A
#
# COMPACT_ATOMS: atom_id res chain seq x y z
N MET A 1 -1.09 -2.83 -22.79
CA MET A 1 -2.48 -3.05 -23.25
C MET A 1 -3.32 -1.97 -22.60
N THR A 2 -3.87 -1.06 -23.41
CA THR A 2 -4.83 -0.03 -23.01
C THR A 2 -6.01 -0.72 -22.31
N SER A 3 -6.43 -0.24 -21.12
CA SER A 3 -7.58 -0.82 -20.42
C SER A 3 -8.83 -0.70 -21.30
N LEU A 4 -9.82 -1.57 -21.09
CA LEU A 4 -11.00 -1.59 -21.95
C LEU A 4 -11.82 -0.29 -21.85
N CYS A 5 -11.85 0.33 -20.66
CA CYS A 5 -12.38 1.67 -20.46
C CYS A 5 -11.61 2.70 -21.31
N GLU A 6 -10.28 2.63 -21.29
CA GLU A 6 -9.44 3.50 -22.14
C GLU A 6 -9.68 3.26 -23.65
N TRP A 7 -10.03 2.05 -24.10
CA TRP A 7 -10.37 1.79 -25.51
C TRP A 7 -11.71 2.41 -25.92
N ILE A 8 -12.74 2.31 -25.06
CA ILE A 8 -14.04 2.95 -25.31
C ILE A 8 -13.87 4.47 -25.30
N ASP A 9 -13.14 5.00 -24.32
CA ASP A 9 -12.86 6.43 -24.23
C ASP A 9 -12.02 6.93 -25.42
N MET A 10 -11.10 6.10 -25.94
CA MET A 10 -10.36 6.38 -27.19
C MET A 10 -11.32 6.42 -28.38
N LYS A 11 -12.27 5.48 -28.50
CA LYS A 11 -13.23 5.46 -29.60
C LYS A 11 -14.26 6.59 -29.56
N ILE A 12 -14.58 7.09 -28.37
CA ILE A 12 -15.37 8.33 -28.22
C ILE A 12 -14.55 9.53 -28.69
N ARG A 13 -13.27 9.61 -28.29
CA ARG A 13 -12.36 10.70 -28.67
C ARG A 13 -12.05 10.76 -30.17
N ASP A 14 -12.00 9.59 -30.82
CA ASP A 14 -11.75 9.45 -32.25
C ASP A 14 -13.01 9.62 -33.11
N ASP A 15 -14.16 10.02 -32.53
CA ASP A 15 -15.48 10.14 -33.17
C ASP A 15 -16.03 8.85 -33.82
N ASP A 16 -15.46 7.70 -33.47
CA ASP A 16 -15.94 6.39 -33.94
C ASP A 16 -17.26 5.97 -33.25
N ILE A 17 -17.52 6.52 -32.05
CA ILE A 17 -18.71 6.32 -31.23
C ILE A 17 -19.20 7.66 -30.69
N ASN A 18 -20.44 8.04 -31.02
CA ASN A 18 -21.08 9.19 -30.39
C ASN A 18 -21.39 8.91 -28.92
N TYR A 19 -20.94 9.80 -28.04
CA TYR A 19 -21.27 9.81 -26.62
C TYR A 19 -22.16 11.00 -26.30
N PHE A 20 -23.15 10.78 -25.42
CA PHE A 20 -24.05 11.83 -24.93
C PHE A 20 -24.02 11.85 -23.41
N ASP A 21 -23.99 13.04 -22.83
CA ASP A 21 -24.07 13.18 -21.39
C ASP A 21 -25.47 12.77 -20.90
N TYR A 22 -25.52 12.00 -19.81
CA TYR A 22 -26.79 11.50 -19.27
C TYR A 22 -27.76 12.64 -18.95
N ASP A 23 -27.21 13.76 -18.47
CA ASP A 23 -27.96 14.96 -18.11
C ASP A 23 -28.60 15.66 -19.31
N GLU A 24 -28.29 15.26 -20.55
CA GLU A 24 -29.03 15.69 -21.73
C GLU A 24 -30.42 15.06 -21.83
N PHE A 25 -30.71 14.02 -21.04
CA PHE A 25 -31.94 13.25 -21.12
C PHE A 25 -32.77 13.33 -19.84
N SER A 26 -34.07 13.05 -19.95
CA SER A 26 -35.03 13.03 -18.84
C SER A 26 -36.17 12.04 -19.11
N ASN A 27 -37.06 11.83 -18.13
CA ASN A 27 -38.25 10.97 -18.27
C ASN A 27 -37.92 9.55 -18.75
N PHE A 28 -36.99 8.89 -18.05
CA PHE A 28 -36.55 7.53 -18.38
C PHE A 28 -37.62 6.48 -18.05
N GLU A 29 -37.97 5.68 -19.04
CA GLU A 29 -38.93 4.57 -18.93
C GLU A 29 -38.24 3.30 -19.49
N LYS A 30 -38.01 2.27 -18.66
CA LYS A 30 -37.40 1.02 -19.13
C LYS A 30 -38.31 0.34 -20.15
N VAL A 31 -37.77 0.08 -21.34
CA VAL A 31 -38.50 -0.58 -22.43
C VAL A 31 -37.94 -1.96 -22.79
N GLY A 32 -36.72 -2.28 -22.34
CA GLY A 32 -36.13 -3.59 -22.57
C GLY A 32 -34.75 -3.74 -21.94
N GLU A 33 -34.18 -4.93 -22.05
CA GLU A 33 -32.85 -5.27 -21.52
C GLU A 33 -32.13 -6.19 -22.50
N GLY A 34 -30.83 -5.97 -22.69
CA GLY A 34 -29.96 -6.80 -23.54
C GLY A 34 -28.75 -7.27 -22.75
N ALA A 35 -27.86 -8.03 -23.40
CA ALA A 35 -26.74 -8.68 -22.72
C ALA A 35 -25.74 -7.71 -22.05
N PHE A 36 -25.70 -6.45 -22.51
CA PHE A 36 -24.77 -5.42 -22.02
C PHE A 36 -25.49 -4.15 -21.53
N GLY A 37 -26.67 -4.31 -20.94
CA GLY A 37 -27.36 -3.23 -20.22
C GLY A 37 -28.81 -2.99 -20.67
N ILE A 38 -29.38 -1.91 -20.16
CA ILE A 38 -30.82 -1.62 -20.24
C ILE A 38 -31.12 -0.63 -21.38
N VAL A 39 -32.24 -0.83 -22.05
CA VAL A 39 -32.80 0.13 -23.01
C VAL A 39 -33.93 0.88 -22.34
N ASN A 40 -33.78 2.19 -22.24
CA ASN A 40 -34.78 3.11 -21.75
C ASN A 40 -35.33 3.95 -22.90
N LYS A 41 -36.60 4.30 -22.85
CA LYS A 41 -37.14 5.45 -23.58
C LYS A 41 -36.86 6.70 -22.74
N ALA A 42 -36.41 7.77 -23.36
CA ALA A 42 -36.08 9.02 -22.68
C ALA A 42 -36.40 10.23 -23.58
N ASP A 43 -36.67 11.37 -22.96
CA ASP A 43 -36.85 12.66 -23.63
C ASP A 43 -35.49 13.37 -23.73
N TRP A 44 -35.06 13.73 -24.96
CA TRP A 44 -33.85 14.51 -25.18
C TRP A 44 -34.13 16.00 -25.04
N LYS A 45 -33.55 16.63 -24.01
CA LYS A 45 -33.89 17.99 -23.56
C LYS A 45 -33.68 19.06 -24.64
N SER A 46 -32.66 18.92 -25.47
CA SER A 46 -32.25 19.94 -26.45
C SER A 46 -33.17 20.05 -27.67
N CYS A 47 -33.84 18.96 -28.05
CA CYS A 47 -34.62 18.88 -29.28
C CYS A 47 -36.07 18.41 -29.08
N GLY A 48 -36.46 18.06 -27.85
CA GLY A 48 -37.85 17.73 -27.50
C GLY A 48 -38.37 16.43 -28.13
N ILE A 49 -37.49 15.54 -28.56
CA ILE A 49 -37.84 14.25 -29.15
C ILE A 49 -37.67 13.11 -28.14
N LYS A 50 -38.47 12.05 -28.30
CA LYS A 50 -38.34 10.81 -27.53
C LYS A 50 -37.41 9.85 -28.25
N ILE A 51 -36.38 9.40 -27.55
CA ILE A 51 -35.39 8.46 -28.06
C ILE A 51 -35.44 7.15 -27.29
N ALA A 52 -34.91 6.10 -27.91
CA ALA A 52 -34.51 4.89 -27.20
C ALA A 52 -33.01 5.01 -26.88
N LEU A 53 -32.68 4.95 -25.60
CA LEU A 53 -31.35 5.14 -25.03
C LEU A 53 -30.87 3.84 -24.41
N LYS A 54 -29.76 3.29 -24.93
CA LYS A 54 -29.09 2.14 -24.33
C LYS A 54 -28.09 2.64 -23.29
N ILE A 55 -28.32 2.27 -22.04
CA ILE A 55 -27.40 2.52 -20.93
C ILE A 55 -26.48 1.31 -20.81
N ILE A 56 -25.18 1.53 -20.91
CA ILE A 56 -24.17 0.45 -20.87
C ILE A 56 -23.69 0.28 -19.43
N GLU A 57 -23.69 -0.97 -18.96
CA GLU A 57 -23.01 -1.35 -17.74
C GLU A 57 -21.54 -1.66 -18.06
N TYR A 58 -20.64 -0.71 -17.82
CA TYR A 58 -19.23 -0.82 -18.23
C TYR A 58 -18.53 -2.08 -17.68
N ASN A 59 -18.92 -2.55 -16.50
CA ASN A 59 -18.37 -3.76 -15.88
C ASN A 59 -18.87 -5.07 -16.52
N SER A 60 -19.92 -5.01 -17.37
CA SER A 60 -20.44 -6.18 -18.08
C SER A 60 -19.60 -6.56 -19.30
N VAL A 61 -18.69 -5.68 -19.74
CA VAL A 61 -17.87 -5.89 -20.93
C VAL A 61 -16.43 -6.20 -20.52
N ASN A 62 -15.87 -7.31 -21.02
CA ASN A 62 -14.50 -7.75 -20.80
C ASN A 62 -13.91 -8.33 -22.10
N GLN A 63 -12.62 -8.65 -22.10
CA GLN A 63 -11.92 -9.16 -23.29
C GLN A 63 -12.62 -10.38 -23.93
N ASP A 64 -13.21 -11.26 -23.11
CA ASP A 64 -13.85 -12.50 -23.57
C ASP A 64 -15.18 -12.26 -24.28
N ASN A 65 -15.88 -11.16 -23.97
CA ASN A 65 -17.20 -10.85 -24.50
C ASN A 65 -17.23 -9.63 -25.44
N MET A 66 -16.07 -8.99 -25.70
CA MET A 66 -15.93 -7.83 -26.60
C MET A 66 -16.56 -8.03 -27.97
N ASN A 67 -16.32 -9.18 -28.60
CA ASN A 67 -16.88 -9.45 -29.92
C ASN A 67 -18.41 -9.51 -29.89
N ARG A 68 -19.00 -9.92 -28.78
CA ARG A 68 -20.47 -9.91 -28.58
C ARG A 68 -20.97 -8.49 -28.35
N PHE A 69 -20.27 -7.70 -27.55
CA PHE A 69 -20.58 -6.29 -27.33
C PHE A 69 -20.51 -5.47 -28.64
N LEU A 70 -19.44 -5.61 -29.42
CA LEU A 70 -19.30 -4.95 -30.72
C LEU A 70 -20.37 -5.40 -31.73
N LYS A 71 -20.77 -6.68 -31.67
CA LYS A 71 -21.87 -7.21 -32.49
C LYS A 71 -23.21 -6.58 -32.08
N GLU A 72 -23.48 -6.41 -30.78
CA GLU A 72 -24.68 -5.73 -30.28
C GLU A 72 -24.71 -4.26 -30.73
N LEU A 73 -23.62 -3.50 -30.57
CA LEU A 73 -23.52 -2.11 -31.06
C LEU A 73 -23.72 -2.00 -32.58
N ARG A 74 -23.13 -2.91 -33.37
CA ARG A 74 -23.33 -2.95 -34.83
C ARG A 74 -24.77 -3.26 -35.21
N ASN A 75 -25.44 -4.14 -34.46
CA ASN A 75 -26.84 -4.45 -34.68
C ASN A 75 -27.73 -3.24 -34.37
N LEU A 76 -27.49 -2.56 -33.25
CA LEU A 76 -28.21 -1.34 -32.87
C LEU A 76 -28.09 -0.26 -33.94
N ARG A 77 -26.89 -0.05 -34.52
CA ARG A 77 -26.67 0.90 -35.63
C ARG A 77 -27.41 0.54 -36.92
N LYS A 78 -27.68 -0.74 -37.18
CA LYS A 78 -28.39 -1.20 -38.39
C LYS A 78 -29.91 -1.02 -38.29
N VAL A 79 -30.45 -0.86 -37.07
CA VAL A 79 -31.87 -0.63 -36.86
C VAL A 79 -32.17 0.83 -37.20
N ASN A 80 -32.59 1.05 -38.45
CA ASN A 80 -32.85 2.39 -38.98
C ASN A 80 -34.10 3.01 -38.35
N PHE A 81 -35.19 2.23 -38.25
CA PHE A 81 -36.43 2.55 -37.54
C PHE A 81 -37.11 1.25 -37.11
N HIS A 82 -37.29 1.04 -35.80
CA HIS A 82 -38.09 -0.03 -35.23
C HIS A 82 -39.19 0.60 -34.36
N PRO A 83 -40.41 0.01 -34.27
CA PRO A 83 -41.49 0.59 -33.45
C PRO A 83 -41.11 0.89 -31.99
N ASN A 84 -40.11 0.17 -31.47
CA ASN A 84 -39.59 0.32 -30.11
C ASN A 84 -38.26 1.10 -30.02
N ILE A 85 -37.58 1.37 -31.14
CA ILE A 85 -36.26 2.05 -31.17
C ILE A 85 -36.26 3.06 -32.32
N ASN A 86 -36.45 4.33 -31.97
CA ASN A 86 -36.28 5.46 -32.87
C ASN A 86 -34.78 5.74 -33.03
N ARG A 87 -34.11 4.96 -33.89
CA ARG A 87 -32.71 5.11 -34.35
C ARG A 87 -31.65 5.12 -33.23
N PHE A 88 -30.69 4.19 -33.26
CA PHE A 88 -29.56 4.23 -32.33
C PHE A 88 -28.61 5.39 -32.66
N LEU A 89 -28.45 6.34 -31.73
CA LEU A 89 -27.67 7.57 -31.95
C LEU A 89 -26.28 7.55 -31.32
N GLY A 90 -26.09 6.80 -30.23
CA GLY A 90 -24.86 6.75 -29.45
C GLY A 90 -25.07 6.07 -28.10
N ILE A 91 -24.12 6.27 -27.17
CA ILE A 91 -24.12 5.66 -25.83
C ILE A 91 -24.08 6.72 -24.73
N THR A 92 -24.53 6.38 -23.52
CA THR A 92 -24.43 7.24 -22.33
C THR A 92 -24.06 6.42 -21.08
N LYS A 93 -23.53 7.08 -20.05
CA LYS A 93 -23.30 6.52 -18.71
C LYS A 93 -24.57 6.72 -17.86
N GLY A 94 -25.15 5.69 -17.25
CA GLY A 94 -26.38 5.85 -16.44
C GLY A 94 -26.17 6.73 -15.19
N THR A 95 -27.24 7.31 -14.61
CA THR A 95 -27.09 8.01 -13.32
C THR A 95 -26.57 7.08 -12.23
N PRO A 96 -25.75 7.60 -11.31
CA PRO A 96 -25.28 6.85 -10.16
C PRO A 96 -26.39 6.20 -9.32
N SER A 97 -27.61 6.71 -9.22
CA SER A 97 -28.53 6.36 -8.10
C SER A 97 -29.02 4.90 -7.95
N MET A 98 -28.94 4.03 -8.96
CA MET A 98 -29.21 2.57 -8.79
C MET A 98 -27.94 1.71 -8.81
N ILE A 99 -26.81 2.31 -9.15
CA ILE A 99 -25.48 1.70 -9.20
C ILE A 99 -24.62 2.20 -8.01
N SER A 100 -25.04 3.27 -7.34
CA SER A 100 -24.24 4.05 -6.39
C SER A 100 -24.15 3.38 -5.04
N SER A 101 -25.15 2.63 -4.58
CA SER A 101 -25.03 1.89 -3.33
C SER A 101 -23.99 0.78 -3.46
N SER A 102 -24.04 0.01 -4.54
CA SER A 102 -23.16 -1.14 -4.75
C SER A 102 -21.75 -0.76 -5.18
N ILE A 103 -21.58 0.27 -6.03
CA ILE A 103 -20.25 0.82 -6.36
C ILE A 103 -19.66 1.55 -5.14
N SER A 104 -20.46 2.32 -4.41
CA SER A 104 -19.97 2.97 -3.18
C SER A 104 -19.56 1.95 -2.13
N GLU A 105 -20.29 0.83 -1.97
CA GLU A 105 -19.92 -0.25 -1.05
C GLU A 105 -18.65 -0.96 -1.50
N TYR A 106 -18.48 -1.21 -2.80
CA TYR A 106 -17.27 -1.83 -3.35
C TYR A 106 -16.03 -0.93 -3.23
N GLU A 107 -16.15 0.35 -3.60
CA GLU A 107 -15.09 1.36 -3.44
C GLU A 107 -14.78 1.59 -1.96
N LYS A 108 -15.80 1.61 -1.11
CA LYS A 108 -15.62 1.65 0.35
C LYS A 108 -14.85 0.42 0.82
N GLY A 109 -15.18 -0.78 0.33
CA GLY A 109 -14.42 -2.00 0.65
C GLY A 109 -12.95 -1.89 0.26
N LEU A 110 -12.62 -1.40 -0.94
CA LEU A 110 -11.24 -1.19 -1.36
C LEU A 110 -10.51 -0.13 -0.54
N ARG A 111 -11.22 0.94 -0.14
CA ARG A 111 -10.71 1.95 0.76
C ARG A 111 -10.39 1.36 2.14
N ASP A 112 -11.31 0.59 2.71
CA ASP A 112 -11.16 -0.04 4.02
C ASP A 112 -9.98 -1.03 4.00
N ASP A 113 -9.84 -1.83 2.93
CA ASP A 113 -8.70 -2.74 2.71
C ASP A 113 -7.36 -1.97 2.66
N LEU A 114 -7.31 -0.87 1.89
CA LEU A 114 -6.12 -0.04 1.77
C LEU A 114 -5.76 0.64 3.11
N GLU A 115 -6.76 1.14 3.83
CA GLU A 115 -6.56 1.73 5.17
C GLU A 115 -6.01 0.70 6.15
N GLU A 116 -6.51 -0.55 6.13
CA GLU A 116 -5.95 -1.62 6.96
C GLU A 116 -4.49 -1.92 6.60
N ILE A 117 -4.15 -1.97 5.31
CA ILE A 117 -2.76 -2.16 4.86
C ILE A 117 -1.86 -1.03 5.39
N ILE A 118 -2.30 0.23 5.25
CA ILE A 118 -1.56 1.40 5.74
C ILE A 118 -1.36 1.30 7.26
N GLN A 119 -2.41 1.01 8.03
CA GLN A 119 -2.30 0.90 9.48
C GLN A 119 -1.35 -0.20 9.92
N ASN A 120 -1.34 -1.34 9.22
CA ASN A 120 -0.39 -2.41 9.50
C ASN A 120 1.04 -2.03 9.11
N TYR A 121 1.26 -1.28 8.02
CA TYR A 121 2.57 -0.74 7.69
C TYR A 121 3.10 0.21 8.78
N LEU A 122 2.27 1.14 9.23
CA LEU A 122 2.62 2.07 10.32
C LEU A 122 2.87 1.32 11.64
N LYS A 123 2.07 0.29 11.92
CA LYS A 123 2.27 -0.61 13.07
C LYS A 123 3.64 -1.27 13.01
N ARG A 124 4.05 -1.84 11.86
CA ARG A 124 5.41 -2.40 11.66
C ARG A 124 6.49 -1.38 11.99
N ASN A 125 6.35 -0.14 11.51
CA ASN A 125 7.35 0.90 11.77
C ASN A 125 7.39 1.35 13.25
N LYS A 126 6.32 1.10 14.00
CA LYS A 126 6.20 1.40 15.43
C LYS A 126 6.71 0.28 16.34
N ILE A 127 6.31 -0.97 16.09
CA ILE A 127 6.60 -2.10 17.00
C ILE A 127 7.66 -3.06 16.47
N GLY A 128 7.93 -3.01 15.17
CA GLY A 128 8.81 -3.96 14.48
C GLY A 128 8.07 -5.23 14.06
N TRP A 129 8.82 -6.32 14.03
CA TRP A 129 8.34 -7.66 13.68
C TRP A 129 8.37 -8.56 14.91
N ILE A 130 7.30 -9.33 15.08
CA ILE A 130 7.04 -10.22 16.22
C ILE A 130 6.43 -11.52 15.67
N LYS A 131 6.46 -12.62 16.43
CA LYS A 131 6.02 -13.95 15.92
C LYS A 131 4.62 -13.92 15.32
N THR A 132 3.71 -13.17 15.94
CA THR A 132 2.30 -13.06 15.53
C THR A 132 2.00 -11.97 14.51
N PHE A 133 2.99 -11.13 14.13
CA PHE A 133 2.77 -10.03 13.20
C PHE A 133 3.98 -9.80 12.27
N ASP A 134 3.73 -10.01 10.98
CA ASP A 134 4.61 -9.70 9.86
C ASP A 134 3.80 -8.97 8.78
N PHE A 135 4.29 -7.81 8.35
CA PHE A 135 3.63 -6.99 7.33
C PHE A 135 3.54 -7.70 5.95
N ASN A 136 4.50 -8.56 5.60
CA ASN A 136 4.40 -9.36 4.36
C ASN A 136 3.17 -10.27 4.39
N LYS A 137 2.94 -10.96 5.53
CA LYS A 137 1.76 -11.80 5.75
C LYS A 137 0.46 -11.01 5.78
N VAL A 138 0.50 -9.70 6.02
CA VAL A 138 -0.69 -8.85 5.87
C VAL A 138 -1.01 -8.68 4.39
N LEU A 139 -0.02 -8.31 3.57
CA LEU A 139 -0.21 -8.17 2.12
C LEU A 139 -0.71 -9.47 1.47
N GLU A 140 -0.18 -10.63 1.87
CA GLU A 140 -0.59 -11.94 1.36
C GLU A 140 -2.11 -12.20 1.53
N ARG A 141 -2.75 -11.65 2.57
CA ARG A 141 -4.22 -11.79 2.78
C ARG A 141 -5.03 -11.11 1.68
N TYR A 142 -4.48 -10.07 1.07
CA TYR A 142 -5.11 -9.27 0.04
C TYR A 142 -4.62 -9.63 -1.37
N GLU A 143 -3.81 -10.69 -1.52
CA GLU A 143 -3.18 -11.05 -2.80
C GLU A 143 -4.22 -11.20 -3.93
N SER A 144 -5.37 -11.82 -3.63
CA SER A 144 -6.46 -12.02 -4.59
C SER A 144 -7.12 -10.74 -5.10
N ARG A 145 -7.03 -9.64 -4.34
CA ARG A 145 -7.60 -8.31 -4.66
C ARG A 145 -6.52 -7.23 -4.85
N SER A 146 -5.26 -7.64 -4.95
CA SER A 146 -4.11 -6.74 -4.91
C SER A 146 -4.11 -5.76 -6.08
N LYS A 147 -4.55 -6.18 -7.27
CA LYS A 147 -4.67 -5.33 -8.46
C LYS A 147 -5.75 -4.27 -8.29
N GLU A 148 -6.89 -4.63 -7.72
CA GLU A 148 -8.01 -3.72 -7.47
C GLU A 148 -7.62 -2.67 -6.43
N ILE A 149 -6.93 -3.08 -5.35
CA ILE A 149 -6.43 -2.15 -4.33
C ILE A 149 -5.35 -1.22 -4.91
N PHE A 150 -4.42 -1.75 -5.70
CA PHE A 150 -3.42 -0.93 -6.39
C PHE A 150 -4.07 0.08 -7.35
N ASN A 151 -5.05 -0.36 -8.16
CA ASN A 151 -5.80 0.51 -9.06
C ASN A 151 -6.60 1.57 -8.32
N TYR A 152 -7.19 1.22 -7.17
CA TYR A 152 -7.87 2.17 -6.30
C TYR A 152 -6.89 3.24 -5.79
N LEU A 153 -5.69 2.84 -5.34
CA LEU A 153 -4.67 3.78 -4.89
C LEU A 153 -4.30 4.77 -6.00
N ILE A 154 -3.90 4.32 -7.20
CA ILE A 154 -3.46 5.21 -8.31
C ILE A 154 -4.55 6.17 -8.80
N ASN A 155 -5.83 5.79 -8.67
CA ASN A 155 -6.96 6.63 -9.05
C ASN A 155 -7.32 7.67 -7.97
N ASN A 156 -6.71 7.59 -6.79
CA ASN A 156 -6.96 8.48 -5.65
C ASN A 156 -5.64 9.11 -5.14
N PRO A 157 -4.97 9.96 -5.95
CA PRO A 157 -3.64 10.49 -5.63
C PRO A 157 -3.60 11.49 -4.46
N THR A 158 -4.76 11.89 -3.94
CA THR A 158 -4.86 12.79 -2.78
C THR A 158 -4.93 12.05 -1.44
N LEU A 159 -4.90 10.71 -1.46
CA LEU A 159 -4.93 9.91 -0.23
C LEU A 159 -3.67 10.14 0.61
N GLN A 160 -3.86 10.10 1.93
CA GLN A 160 -2.74 10.13 2.85
C GLN A 160 -1.85 8.90 2.61
N TYR A 161 -0.52 9.09 2.69
CA TYR A 161 0.48 8.05 2.44
C TYR A 161 0.48 7.51 1.00
N TYR A 162 -0.10 8.24 0.03
CA TYR A 162 -0.18 7.81 -1.36
C TYR A 162 1.19 7.42 -1.94
N GLU A 163 2.18 8.33 -1.88
CA GLU A 163 3.51 8.10 -2.41
C GLU A 163 4.23 6.97 -1.66
N LEU A 164 4.09 6.94 -0.34
CA LEU A 164 4.66 5.88 0.50
C LEU A 164 4.14 4.51 0.06
N MET A 165 2.81 4.39 -0.09
CA MET A 165 2.17 3.13 -0.43
C MET A 165 2.47 2.67 -1.86
N LEU A 166 2.61 3.61 -2.81
CA LEU A 166 3.13 3.26 -4.14
C LEU A 166 4.53 2.68 -4.05
N GLY A 167 5.40 3.28 -3.24
CA GLY A 167 6.73 2.74 -2.96
C GLY A 167 6.67 1.31 -2.42
N VAL A 168 5.83 1.07 -1.41
CA VAL A 168 5.63 -0.25 -0.81
C VAL A 168 5.12 -1.27 -1.84
N PHE A 169 4.11 -0.92 -2.63
CA PHE A 169 3.51 -1.81 -3.61
C PHE A 169 4.48 -2.17 -4.74
N TYR A 170 5.24 -1.20 -5.27
CA TYR A 170 6.30 -1.49 -6.24
C TYR A 170 7.47 -2.29 -5.64
N ASN A 171 7.83 -2.07 -4.37
CA ASN A 171 8.89 -2.84 -3.70
C ASN A 171 8.50 -4.31 -3.56
N ARG A 172 7.23 -4.58 -3.25
CA ARG A 172 6.71 -5.93 -2.98
C ARG A 172 6.10 -6.61 -4.20
N GLY A 173 5.74 -5.86 -5.24
CA GLY A 173 4.98 -6.37 -6.38
C GLY A 173 3.49 -6.59 -6.06
N PHE A 174 2.93 -5.79 -5.16
CA PHE A 174 1.52 -5.92 -4.74
C PHE A 174 0.60 -5.25 -5.76
N GLY A 175 -0.14 -6.06 -6.53
CA GLY A 175 -1.03 -5.56 -7.60
C GLY A 175 -0.33 -4.99 -8.84
N VAL A 176 1.00 -4.96 -8.83
CA VAL A 176 1.85 -4.39 -9.89
C VAL A 176 3.15 -5.19 -10.02
N ASN A 177 3.80 -5.13 -11.19
CA ASN A 177 5.12 -5.74 -11.34
C ASN A 177 6.13 -5.10 -10.37
N LYS A 178 6.81 -5.94 -9.58
CA LYS A 178 7.85 -5.49 -8.65
C LYS A 178 8.92 -4.68 -9.39
N SER A 179 9.21 -3.50 -8.87
CA SER A 179 10.26 -2.62 -9.38
C SER A 179 10.89 -1.83 -8.23
N ILE A 180 12.11 -2.20 -7.86
CA ILE A 180 12.84 -1.57 -6.77
C ILE A 180 13.22 -0.12 -7.14
N ASN A 181 13.51 0.15 -8.43
CA ASN A 181 13.82 1.50 -8.92
C ASN A 181 12.61 2.44 -8.78
N ILE A 182 11.44 2.00 -9.26
CA ILE A 182 10.20 2.80 -9.17
C ILE A 182 9.81 2.99 -7.70
N ALA A 183 9.95 1.96 -6.87
CA ALA A 183 9.71 2.07 -5.44
C ALA A 183 10.58 3.16 -4.79
N PHE A 184 11.87 3.20 -5.13
CA PHE A 184 12.79 4.22 -4.62
C PHE A 184 12.36 5.64 -5.03
N GLU A 185 11.96 5.85 -6.28
CA GLU A 185 11.45 7.16 -6.73
C GLU A 185 10.21 7.62 -5.94
N TRP A 186 9.30 6.69 -5.63
CA TRP A 186 8.13 7.00 -4.82
C TRP A 186 8.48 7.29 -3.36
N TYR A 187 9.42 6.56 -2.76
CA TYR A 187 9.92 6.88 -1.42
C TYR A 187 10.60 8.25 -1.37
N MET A 188 11.36 8.62 -2.40
CA MET A 188 11.93 9.97 -2.53
C MET A 188 10.82 11.04 -2.55
N ARG A 189 9.76 10.85 -3.34
CA ARG A 189 8.61 11.77 -3.38
C ARG A 189 7.89 11.86 -2.04
N SER A 190 7.69 10.72 -1.37
CA SER A 190 7.13 10.66 -0.01
C SER A 190 7.98 11.47 0.98
N SER A 191 9.31 11.30 0.97
CA SER A 191 10.22 12.07 1.82
C SER A 191 10.18 13.59 1.54
N GLN A 192 10.04 14.00 0.27
CA GLN A 192 9.93 15.41 -0.12
C GLN A 192 8.65 16.09 0.40
N GLN A 193 7.62 15.29 0.73
CA GLN A 193 6.39 15.76 1.36
C GLN A 193 6.45 15.69 2.89
N ASN A 194 7.65 15.55 3.46
CA ASN A 194 7.89 15.41 4.90
C ASN A 194 7.28 14.15 5.54
N ASP A 195 7.03 13.08 4.77
CA ASP A 195 6.64 11.79 5.34
C ASP A 195 7.88 11.07 5.90
N PHE A 196 7.91 10.92 7.23
CA PHE A 196 9.02 10.29 7.93
C PHE A 196 9.21 8.81 7.59
N ASN A 197 8.14 8.12 7.18
CA ASN A 197 8.27 6.75 6.69
C ASN A 197 8.97 6.74 5.33
N GLY A 198 8.68 7.73 4.47
CA GLY A 198 9.42 7.95 3.23
C GLY A 198 10.90 8.21 3.48
N TYR A 199 11.22 9.10 4.43
CA TYR A 199 12.61 9.33 4.86
C TYR A 199 13.31 8.03 5.30
N TYR A 200 12.64 7.22 6.13
CA TYR A 200 13.17 5.93 6.56
C TYR A 200 13.44 4.98 5.38
N GLU A 201 12.47 4.80 4.48
CA GLU A 201 12.61 3.88 3.34
C GLU A 201 13.70 4.34 2.37
N VAL A 202 13.86 5.65 2.13
CA VAL A 202 14.98 6.19 1.36
C VAL A 202 16.32 5.88 2.02
N GLY A 203 16.44 6.11 3.33
CA GLY A 203 17.66 5.81 4.09
C GLY A 203 18.01 4.31 4.00
N PHE A 204 17.01 3.45 4.19
CA PHE A 204 17.15 1.99 4.07
C PHE A 204 17.67 1.57 2.69
N TYR A 205 17.19 2.21 1.62
CA TYR A 205 17.64 1.93 0.26
C TYR A 205 19.08 2.35 -0.01
N TYR A 206 19.51 3.52 0.48
CA TYR A 206 20.90 3.96 0.36
C TYR A 206 21.88 3.01 1.08
N TYR A 207 21.46 2.46 2.21
CA TYR A 207 22.23 1.46 2.96
C TYR A 207 22.37 0.13 2.22
N LEU A 208 21.28 -0.40 1.67
CA LEU A 208 21.31 -1.66 0.93
C LEU A 208 22.08 -1.54 -0.41
N GLY A 209 21.96 -0.38 -1.06
CA GLY A 209 22.62 -0.05 -2.32
C GLY A 209 22.14 -0.90 -3.49
N TYR A 210 20.85 -1.21 -3.54
CA TYR A 210 20.26 -2.07 -4.58
C TYR A 210 20.06 -1.36 -5.94
N THR A 211 19.86 -0.05 -5.95
CA THR A 211 19.42 0.71 -7.15
C THR A 211 20.14 2.03 -7.39
N VAL A 212 20.85 2.52 -6.38
CA VAL A 212 21.73 3.70 -6.41
C VAL A 212 23.13 3.25 -6.04
N GLU A 213 24.16 3.95 -6.52
CA GLU A 213 25.53 3.70 -6.07
C GLU A 213 25.56 3.71 -4.53
N ARG A 214 26.12 2.65 -3.94
CA ARG A 214 26.19 2.46 -2.49
C ARG A 214 26.81 3.69 -1.83
N ASN A 215 25.99 4.45 -1.09
CA ASN A 215 26.45 5.56 -0.27
C ASN A 215 26.05 5.28 1.18
N TYR A 216 26.80 4.34 1.77
CA TYR A 216 26.61 3.78 3.11
C TYR A 216 26.49 4.83 4.21
N ASN A 217 27.23 5.93 4.09
CA ASN A 217 27.57 6.73 5.26
C ASN A 217 26.91 8.11 5.28
N GLU A 218 26.81 8.83 4.16
CA GLU A 218 26.30 10.19 4.21
C GLU A 218 24.79 10.23 4.04
N ARG A 219 24.30 9.74 2.89
CA ARG A 219 22.86 9.84 2.58
C ARG A 219 22.00 8.94 3.44
N SER A 220 22.43 7.70 3.71
CA SER A 220 21.66 6.81 4.58
C SER A 220 21.49 7.40 5.99
N LEU A 221 22.57 7.90 6.59
CA LEU A 221 22.52 8.49 7.94
C LEU A 221 21.69 9.78 7.94
N GLU A 222 21.84 10.65 6.94
CA GLU A 222 21.08 11.89 6.79
C GLU A 222 19.56 11.62 6.78
N TYR A 223 19.10 10.76 5.86
CA TYR A 223 17.67 10.44 5.74
C TYR A 223 17.12 9.75 6.99
N CYS A 224 17.90 8.86 7.61
CA CYS A 224 17.48 8.20 8.85
C CYS A 224 17.42 9.18 10.03
N GLN A 225 18.32 10.14 10.09
CA GLN A 225 18.31 11.17 11.14
C GLN A 225 17.05 12.04 11.05
N HIS A 226 16.60 12.37 9.84
CA HIS A 226 15.32 13.06 9.64
C HIS A 226 14.13 12.24 10.14
N ALA A 227 14.09 10.93 9.88
CA ALA A 227 13.05 10.03 10.38
C ALA A 227 13.08 9.88 11.91
N VAL A 228 14.27 9.84 12.53
CA VAL A 228 14.46 9.75 13.98
C VAL A 228 13.95 10.98 14.72
N ASN A 229 14.10 12.17 14.15
CA ASN A 229 13.66 13.42 14.79
C ASN A 229 12.14 13.47 15.04
N ASN A 230 11.38 12.58 14.40
CA ASN A 230 9.92 12.45 14.57
C ASN A 230 9.51 11.19 15.33
N GLY A 231 10.47 10.50 15.96
CA GLY A 231 10.18 9.38 16.87
C GLY A 231 9.84 8.07 16.18
N LEU A 232 10.22 7.87 14.91
CA LEU A 232 10.07 6.56 14.25
C LEU A 232 11.00 5.53 14.89
N ASN A 233 10.39 4.56 15.56
CA ASN A 233 11.08 3.49 16.26
C ASN A 233 11.94 2.61 15.34
N ILE A 234 11.42 2.29 14.16
CA ILE A 234 12.16 1.54 13.14
C ILE A 234 13.38 2.33 12.62
N ALA A 235 13.28 3.65 12.52
CA ALA A 235 14.39 4.50 12.10
C ALA A 235 15.47 4.57 13.19
N LEU A 236 15.08 4.64 14.46
CA LEU A 236 16.02 4.55 15.60
C LEU A 236 16.77 3.21 15.58
N HIS A 237 16.05 2.10 15.44
CA HIS A 237 16.65 0.76 15.34
C HIS A 237 17.63 0.68 14.18
N PHE A 238 17.19 1.11 13.00
CA PHE A 238 17.99 1.05 11.80
C PHE A 238 19.25 1.91 11.88
N LEU A 239 19.14 3.14 12.40
CA LEU A 239 20.30 4.00 12.63
C LEU A 239 21.28 3.39 13.63
N ALA A 240 20.79 2.74 14.68
CA ALA A 240 21.61 1.99 15.62
C ALA A 240 22.37 0.84 14.93
N SER A 241 21.68 0.04 14.12
CA SER A 241 22.30 -1.04 13.32
C SER A 241 23.37 -0.51 12.37
N CYS A 242 23.16 0.65 11.75
CA CYS A 242 24.18 1.33 10.95
C CYS A 242 25.43 1.63 11.78
N TYR A 243 25.31 2.31 12.92
CA TYR A 243 26.46 2.61 13.78
C TYR A 243 27.16 1.35 14.31
N HIS A 244 26.39 0.29 14.59
CA HIS A 244 26.90 -1.00 15.05
C HIS A 244 27.72 -1.71 13.97
N GLN A 245 27.25 -1.74 12.73
CA GLN A 245 27.91 -2.43 11.62
C GLN A 245 29.05 -1.63 10.97
N PHE A 246 28.95 -0.30 10.91
CA PHE A 246 29.86 0.52 10.11
C PHE A 246 31.30 0.58 10.62
N ASN A 247 31.60 0.18 11.86
CA ASN A 247 32.97 -0.09 12.28
C ASN A 247 33.04 -0.78 13.64
N TYR A 248 33.33 -2.09 13.62
CA TYR A 248 33.59 -2.94 14.80
C TYR A 248 34.72 -2.42 15.72
N ASN A 249 35.46 -1.37 15.31
CA ASN A 249 36.68 -0.90 15.98
C ASN A 249 36.65 0.57 16.47
N ALA A 250 35.53 1.30 16.36
CA ALA A 250 35.43 2.68 16.87
C ALA A 250 34.54 2.72 18.12
N GLN A 251 35.16 2.81 19.31
CA GLN A 251 34.46 2.79 20.60
C GLN A 251 33.33 3.83 20.72
N ASN A 252 33.41 4.95 20.00
CA ASN A 252 32.36 5.97 19.99
C ASN A 252 31.08 5.51 19.27
N ASN A 253 31.20 4.71 18.20
CA ASN A 253 30.04 4.27 17.42
C ASN A 253 29.22 3.21 18.17
N SER A 254 29.89 2.32 18.92
CA SER A 254 29.17 1.34 19.74
C SER A 254 28.38 2.01 20.86
N ILE A 255 28.90 3.09 21.46
CA ILE A 255 28.17 3.91 22.43
C ILE A 255 26.94 4.57 21.79
N ILE A 256 27.09 5.14 20.59
CA ILE A 256 25.96 5.75 19.86
C ILE A 256 24.90 4.68 19.51
N ALA A 257 25.32 3.51 19.01
CA ALA A 257 24.42 2.41 18.70
C ALA A 257 23.66 1.94 19.93
N PHE A 258 24.35 1.78 21.06
CA PHE A 258 23.74 1.40 22.34
C PHE A 258 22.64 2.40 22.76
N GLU A 259 22.92 3.70 22.75
CA GLU A 259 21.93 4.72 23.14
C GLU A 259 20.73 4.75 22.19
N LEU A 260 20.93 4.55 20.88
CA LEU A 260 19.85 4.48 19.90
C LEU A 260 19.00 3.21 20.04
N PHE A 261 19.62 2.04 20.24
CA PHE A 261 18.91 0.80 20.54
C PHE A 261 18.10 0.94 21.82
N LYS A 262 18.71 1.52 22.87
CA LYS A 262 18.05 1.80 24.14
C LYS A 262 16.78 2.63 23.96
N LYS A 263 16.91 3.78 23.28
CA LYS A 263 15.76 4.66 23.00
C LYS A 263 14.67 3.95 22.17
N SER A 264 15.06 3.18 21.15
CA SER A 264 14.12 2.41 20.32
C SER A 264 13.38 1.33 21.12
N ALA A 265 14.10 0.60 21.97
CA ALA A 265 13.56 -0.45 22.83
C ALA A 265 12.60 0.11 23.89
N GLU A 266 12.96 1.23 24.53
CA GLU A 266 12.13 1.96 25.50
C GLU A 266 10.84 2.48 24.87
N ASN A 267 10.87 2.84 23.58
CA ASN A 267 9.67 3.18 22.82
C ASN A 267 8.85 1.98 22.34
N GLY A 268 9.24 0.75 22.70
CA GLY A 268 8.50 -0.48 22.39
C GLY A 268 8.83 -1.13 21.05
N PHE A 269 9.96 -0.80 20.41
CA PHE A 269 10.41 -1.53 19.22
C PHE A 269 11.01 -2.88 19.61
N VAL A 270 10.30 -3.97 19.31
CA VAL A 270 10.66 -5.30 19.81
C VAL A 270 12.04 -5.76 19.32
N PRO A 271 12.43 -5.60 18.05
CA PRO A 271 13.79 -5.96 17.62
C PRO A 271 14.90 -5.24 18.40
N SER A 272 14.70 -3.97 18.77
CA SER A 272 15.68 -3.23 19.58
C SER A 272 15.79 -3.72 21.02
N GLN A 273 14.73 -4.31 21.59
CA GLN A 273 14.80 -4.91 22.93
C GLN A 273 15.78 -6.09 22.95
N TYR A 274 15.81 -6.88 21.88
CA TYR A 274 16.79 -7.96 21.72
C TYR A 274 18.21 -7.42 21.58
N GLU A 275 18.43 -6.46 20.67
CA GLU A 275 19.76 -5.86 20.47
C GLU A 275 20.29 -5.20 21.75
N LEU A 276 19.44 -4.50 22.49
CA LEU A 276 19.81 -3.91 23.77
C LEU A 276 20.20 -4.96 24.81
N ALA A 277 19.49 -6.10 24.84
CA ALA A 277 19.85 -7.22 25.72
C ALA A 277 21.23 -7.80 25.35
N GLU A 278 21.52 -7.97 24.06
CA GLU A 278 22.85 -8.37 23.57
C GLU A 278 23.93 -7.36 23.96
N CYS A 279 23.67 -6.05 23.79
CA CYS A 279 24.62 -5.01 24.19
C CYS A 279 24.97 -5.09 25.68
N TYR A 280 23.98 -5.26 26.57
CA TYR A 280 24.24 -5.43 28.00
C TYR A 280 24.92 -6.76 28.33
N LYS A 281 24.59 -7.85 27.64
CA LYS A 281 25.24 -9.16 27.85
C LYS A 281 26.73 -9.10 27.49
N ASN A 282 27.05 -8.47 26.37
CA ASN A 282 28.40 -8.45 25.80
C ASN A 282 29.22 -7.23 26.25
N GLY A 283 28.58 -6.18 26.78
CA GLY A 283 29.24 -4.90 27.11
C GLY A 283 29.58 -4.10 25.84
N GLU A 284 28.70 -4.14 24.84
CA GLU A 284 28.87 -3.39 23.59
C GLU A 284 28.28 -2.00 23.77
N GLY A 285 29.11 -0.97 23.63
CA GLY A 285 28.70 0.43 23.85
C GLY A 285 28.38 0.80 25.29
N THR A 286 28.43 -0.16 26.21
CA THR A 286 28.13 -0.03 27.64
C THR A 286 28.94 -1.02 28.47
N GLN A 287 28.81 -1.01 29.80
CA GLN A 287 29.40 -2.04 30.66
C GLN A 287 28.54 -3.32 30.64
N LYS A 288 29.18 -4.49 30.73
CA LYS A 288 28.48 -5.76 30.90
C LYS A 288 27.55 -5.71 32.11
N ASN A 289 26.25 -5.94 31.89
CA ASN A 289 25.24 -5.94 32.93
C ASN A 289 24.22 -7.06 32.67
N LYS A 290 24.42 -8.21 33.31
CA LYS A 290 23.56 -9.39 33.14
C LYS A 290 22.13 -9.17 33.66
N ILE A 291 21.93 -8.32 34.65
CA ILE A 291 20.61 -8.02 35.20
C ILE A 291 19.78 -7.23 34.18
N GLU A 292 20.37 -6.19 33.58
CA GLU A 292 19.69 -5.44 32.51
C GLU A 292 19.49 -6.30 31.25
N ALA A 293 20.48 -7.13 30.87
CA ALA A 293 20.31 -8.08 29.76
C ALA A 293 19.12 -9.02 29.98
N LEU A 294 19.01 -9.62 31.17
CA LEU A 294 17.88 -10.50 31.54
C LEU A 294 16.53 -9.77 31.47
N LYS A 295 16.46 -8.54 31.99
CA LYS A 295 15.26 -7.70 31.93
C LYS A 295 14.80 -7.45 30.50
N TRP A 296 15.72 -7.10 29.60
CA TRP A 296 15.38 -6.82 28.21
C TRP A 296 15.07 -8.08 27.39
N TYR A 297 15.72 -9.23 27.66
CA TYR A 297 15.29 -10.50 27.06
C TYR A 297 13.89 -10.91 27.49
N LYS A 298 13.52 -10.71 28.77
CA LYS A 298 12.15 -10.98 29.24
C LYS A 298 11.14 -10.07 28.58
N SER A 299 11.43 -8.77 28.50
CA SER A 299 10.59 -7.80 27.76
C SER A 299 10.43 -8.19 26.28
N TYR A 300 11.52 -8.59 25.60
CA TYR A 300 11.48 -9.09 24.22
C TYR A 300 10.59 -10.32 24.08
N GLN A 301 10.68 -11.27 25.02
CA GLN A 301 9.85 -12.47 25.03
C GLN A 301 8.36 -12.15 25.30
N GLU A 302 8.08 -11.27 26.26
CA GLU A 302 6.73 -10.80 26.61
C GLU A 302 6.06 -10.07 25.45
N ASN A 303 6.84 -9.31 24.68
CA ASN A 303 6.37 -8.64 23.46
C ASN A 303 6.45 -9.52 22.20
N ASP A 304 6.45 -10.85 22.37
CA ASP A 304 6.35 -11.84 21.30
C ASP A 304 7.50 -11.79 20.26
N GLY A 305 8.71 -11.46 20.69
CA GLY A 305 9.89 -11.41 19.84
C GLY A 305 10.15 -12.72 19.08
N GLU A 306 10.56 -12.64 17.82
CA GLU A 306 10.69 -13.79 16.91
C GLU A 306 11.74 -14.83 17.34
N ILE A 307 12.87 -14.37 17.86
CA ILE A 307 14.00 -15.21 18.25
C ILE A 307 13.69 -15.90 19.58
N ASN A 308 14.02 -17.19 19.69
CA ASN A 308 13.87 -17.90 20.96
C ASN A 308 14.99 -17.50 21.93
N VAL A 309 14.64 -16.66 22.91
CA VAL A 309 15.57 -16.21 23.97
C VAL A 309 15.51 -17.04 25.26
N SER A 310 14.83 -18.19 25.26
CA SER A 310 14.73 -19.04 26.47
C SER A 310 16.07 -19.58 26.95
N TYR A 311 17.01 -19.86 26.03
CA TYR A 311 18.37 -20.28 26.38
C TYR A 311 19.17 -19.16 27.06
N PRO A 312 19.36 -17.97 26.44
CA PRO A 312 20.12 -16.89 27.11
C PRO A 312 19.47 -16.42 28.42
N ILE A 313 18.14 -16.45 28.54
CA ILE A 313 17.45 -16.19 29.82
C ILE A 313 17.88 -17.20 30.89
N LYS A 314 17.77 -18.50 30.61
CA LYS A 314 18.13 -19.56 31.57
C LYS A 314 19.62 -19.53 31.94
N ASP A 315 20.49 -19.27 30.96
CA ASP A 315 21.92 -19.17 31.17
C ASP A 315 22.26 -18.06 32.17
N ILE A 316 21.73 -16.85 31.93
CA ILE A 316 21.92 -15.71 32.84
C ILE A 316 21.30 -15.98 34.23
N GLU A 317 20.11 -16.58 34.30
CA GLU A 317 19.46 -16.93 35.57
C GLU A 317 20.30 -17.91 36.39
N ASN A 318 20.86 -18.94 35.75
CA ASN A 318 21.73 -19.91 36.40
C ASN A 318 23.01 -19.25 36.95
N GLU A 319 23.65 -18.40 36.16
CA GLU A 319 24.87 -17.69 36.59
C GLU A 319 24.61 -16.73 37.76
N LEU A 320 23.46 -16.04 37.75
CA LEU A 320 23.05 -15.16 38.85
C LEU A 320 22.71 -15.98 40.10
N PHE A 321 22.06 -17.14 39.95
CA PHE A 321 21.75 -18.05 41.04
C PHE A 321 23.03 -18.60 41.70
N ILE A 322 23.99 -19.10 40.91
CA ILE A 322 25.28 -19.62 41.43
C ILE A 322 26.02 -18.55 42.25
N ARG A 323 25.98 -17.28 41.81
CA ARG A 323 26.62 -16.16 42.53
C ARG A 323 25.90 -15.71 43.80
N SER A 324 24.66 -16.18 44.02
CA SER A 324 23.86 -15.88 45.21
C SER A 324 24.00 -16.93 46.32
N ILE A 325 24.72 -18.03 46.06
CA ILE A 325 25.02 -19.07 47.06
C ILE A 325 26.22 -18.57 47.91
N PRO A 326 26.06 -18.44 49.24
CA PRO A 326 27.06 -17.87 50.14
C PRO A 326 28.38 -18.65 50.22
#